data_AF-A0A957Q5X8-F1
#
_entry.id   AF-A0A957Q5X8-F1
#
_cell.length_a   1.000
_cell.length_b   1.000
_cell.length_c   1.000
_cell.angle_alpha   90.00
_cell.angle_beta   90.00
_cell.angle_gamma   90.00
#
_symmetry.space_group_name_H-M   'P 1'
#
loop_
_entity.id
_entity.type
_entity.pdbx_description
1 polymer ?
#
loop_
_entity_poly.entity_id
_entity_poly.type
_entity_poly.pdbx_seq_one_letter_code
_entity_poly.pdbx_strand_id
1 'polypeptide(L)'
;QTTDFVLGIGTSFTRNTFTAAMPNNVVMAQVTNCAEDINKDYDIVYGALGDAKLVLRQMIEEVKSQVGANGRGDVNNAVDRISQLKEEWLGQWEPHFTTNEVPISPYRVLRELQLAVDVDNTIITHDSGYPREQFVPFWQPTKPHGYLGWGKSTQLGYGLGLALGAKLAAPERQVINVMGDAAFGMAGLDLETASRAGIAILTIVLNNGVMTHYHEHMPYATEHWNLNQLGGNYSAVAEGLGVFAQRVQTPDQLAPAIRKAIATNQEGKPALIEVMTKEEETVSRF
;
A
#
# COMPACT_ATOMS: atom_id res chain seq x y z
N GLN A 1 7.50 -5.40 19.84
CA GLN A 1 7.32 -6.36 20.96
C GLN A 1 8.09 -5.94 22.22
N THR A 2 9.24 -5.27 22.12
CA THR A 2 10.06 -4.86 23.28
C THR A 2 9.76 -3.44 23.79
N THR A 3 8.66 -2.82 23.36
CA THR A 3 8.29 -1.46 23.79
C THR A 3 7.62 -1.55 25.17
N ASP A 4 7.89 -0.58 26.03
CA ASP A 4 7.33 -0.47 27.39
C ASP A 4 6.15 0.52 27.45
N PHE A 5 6.03 1.37 26.43
CA PHE A 5 4.94 2.33 26.27
C PHE A 5 4.50 2.44 24.81
N VAL A 6 3.20 2.66 24.58
CA VAL A 6 2.62 2.96 23.25
C VAL A 6 1.75 4.21 23.35
N LEU A 7 2.06 5.22 22.54
CA LEU A 7 1.22 6.41 22.37
C LEU A 7 0.57 6.40 20.98
N GLY A 8 -0.75 6.18 20.95
CA GLY A 8 -1.56 6.31 19.74
C GLY A 8 -2.12 7.71 19.59
N ILE A 9 -1.96 8.34 18.43
CA ILE A 9 -2.50 9.67 18.14
C ILE A 9 -3.32 9.60 16.85
N GLY A 10 -4.59 10.00 16.92
CA GLY A 10 -5.51 9.92 15.77
C GLY A 10 -5.82 8.48 15.35
N THR A 11 -5.69 7.53 16.27
CA THR A 11 -5.96 6.10 16.03
C THR A 11 -7.09 5.62 16.92
N SER A 12 -7.92 4.74 16.37
CA SER A 12 -9.00 4.06 17.09
C SER A 12 -8.52 2.83 17.87
N PHE A 13 -7.28 2.39 17.63
CA PHE A 13 -6.76 1.09 18.07
C PHE A 13 -7.72 -0.08 17.81
N THR A 14 -8.50 -0.02 16.72
CA THR A 14 -9.46 -1.08 16.41
C THR A 14 -8.74 -2.38 16.09
N ARG A 15 -9.04 -3.47 16.80
CA ARG A 15 -8.51 -4.82 16.49
C ARG A 15 -9.22 -5.39 15.27
N ASN A 16 -8.44 -5.76 14.26
CA ASN A 16 -8.92 -6.50 13.10
C ASN A 16 -7.76 -7.28 12.45
N THR A 17 -8.10 -8.15 11.51
CA THR A 17 -7.14 -9.04 10.82
C THR A 17 -6.19 -8.33 9.86
N PHE A 18 -6.37 -7.03 9.63
CA PHE A 18 -5.60 -6.23 8.66
C PHE A 18 -4.72 -5.16 9.32
N THR A 19 -4.69 -5.13 10.65
CA THR A 19 -3.86 -4.20 11.42
C THR A 19 -2.85 -4.96 12.24
N ALA A 20 -1.63 -4.44 12.34
CA ALA A 20 -0.63 -4.98 13.25
C ALA A 20 -1.17 -5.00 14.68
N ALA A 21 -1.05 -6.15 15.34
CA ALA A 21 -1.44 -6.30 16.74
C ALA A 21 -0.53 -5.47 17.65
N MET A 22 -1.11 -4.80 18.65
CA MET A 22 -0.29 -4.13 19.66
C MET A 22 0.34 -5.15 20.61
N PRO A 23 1.52 -4.87 21.19
CA PRO A 23 2.13 -5.74 22.18
C PRO A 23 1.22 -5.99 23.39
N ASN A 24 1.27 -7.21 23.94
CA ASN A 24 0.55 -7.53 25.18
C ASN A 24 1.22 -6.84 26.38
N ASN A 25 0.44 -6.53 27.41
CA ASN A 25 0.91 -6.02 28.71
C ASN A 25 1.78 -4.75 28.62
N VAL A 26 1.55 -3.90 27.62
CA VAL A 26 2.23 -2.61 27.47
C VAL A 26 1.34 -1.48 27.99
N VAL A 27 1.93 -0.46 28.61
CA VAL A 27 1.17 0.73 29.00
C VAL A 27 0.79 1.50 27.73
N MET A 28 -0.52 1.71 27.53
CA MET A 28 -1.04 2.40 26.36
C MET A 28 -1.64 3.76 26.70
N ALA A 29 -1.35 4.73 25.85
CA ALA A 29 -1.96 6.05 25.83
C ALA A 29 -2.62 6.30 24.47
N GLN A 30 -3.72 7.05 24.46
CA GLN A 30 -4.49 7.31 23.25
C GLN A 30 -4.99 8.75 23.20
N VAL A 31 -4.78 9.40 22.05
CA VAL A 31 -5.40 10.67 21.66
C VAL A 31 -6.37 10.40 20.52
N THR A 32 -7.65 10.69 20.71
CA THR A 32 -8.70 10.54 19.68
C THR A 32 -9.78 11.61 19.86
N ASN A 33 -10.44 11.99 18.77
CA ASN A 33 -11.58 12.90 18.80
C ASN A 33 -12.93 12.16 18.94
N CYS A 34 -12.91 10.82 19.00
CA CYS A 34 -14.09 9.96 19.13
C CYS A 34 -14.05 9.29 20.52
N ALA A 35 -15.03 9.59 21.37
CA ALA A 35 -15.07 9.07 22.74
C ALA A 35 -15.21 7.54 22.76
N GLU A 36 -15.90 6.98 21.77
CA GLU A 36 -16.16 5.57 21.58
C GLU A 36 -14.91 4.76 21.23
N ASP A 37 -13.81 5.41 20.86
CA ASP A 37 -12.54 4.73 20.56
C ASP A 37 -11.68 4.46 21.81
N ILE A 38 -11.88 5.21 22.90
CA ILE A 38 -11.14 5.01 24.16
C ILE A 38 -11.62 3.72 24.83
N ASN A 39 -10.69 2.86 25.24
CA ASN A 39 -10.99 1.56 25.88
C ASN A 39 -11.87 0.61 25.07
N LYS A 40 -11.98 0.83 23.75
CA LYS A 40 -12.81 0.00 22.88
C LYS A 40 -12.28 -1.44 22.77
N ASP A 41 -11.01 -1.56 22.40
CA ASP A 41 -10.35 -2.86 22.15
C ASP A 41 -9.06 -3.07 22.97
N TYR A 42 -8.51 -2.00 23.55
CA TYR A 42 -7.29 -2.04 24.36
C TYR A 42 -7.48 -1.20 25.62
N ASP A 43 -6.90 -1.64 26.73
CA ASP A 43 -6.91 -0.89 28.00
C ASP A 43 -5.98 0.32 27.90
N ILE A 44 -6.57 1.51 27.88
CA ILE A 44 -5.90 2.80 27.79
C ILE A 44 -5.73 3.38 29.19
N VAL A 45 -4.47 3.50 29.61
CA VAL A 45 -4.09 4.08 30.90
C VAL A 45 -4.19 5.61 30.87
N TYR A 46 -3.80 6.22 29.74
CA TYR A 46 -3.84 7.67 29.55
C TYR A 46 -4.63 8.03 28.30
N GLY A 47 -5.86 8.51 28.47
CA GLY A 47 -6.73 8.94 27.37
C GLY A 47 -6.81 10.47 27.30
N ALA A 48 -6.72 11.02 26.09
CA ALA A 48 -7.03 12.42 25.81
C ALA A 48 -8.06 12.52 24.68
N LEU A 49 -9.21 13.13 24.99
CA LEU A 49 -10.24 13.41 23.99
C LEU A 49 -9.99 14.78 23.36
N GLY A 50 -9.80 14.79 22.04
CA GLY A 50 -9.60 16.02 21.30
C GLY A 50 -9.02 15.82 19.91
N ASP A 51 -8.99 16.91 19.15
CA ASP A 51 -8.31 16.97 17.88
C ASP A 51 -6.80 16.69 18.05
N ALA A 52 -6.25 15.81 17.21
CA ALA A 52 -4.87 15.35 17.30
C ALA A 52 -3.86 16.51 17.22
N LYS A 53 -4.11 17.52 16.37
CA LYS A 53 -3.22 18.67 16.20
C LYS A 53 -3.25 19.59 17.43
N LEU A 54 -4.42 19.82 18.02
CA LEU A 54 -4.55 20.64 19.23
C LEU A 54 -3.87 19.97 20.43
N VAL A 55 -4.14 18.67 20.65
CA VAL A 55 -3.55 17.92 21.77
C VAL A 55 -2.03 17.80 21.60
N LEU A 56 -1.53 17.51 20.39
CA LEU A 56 -0.09 17.46 20.13
C LEU A 56 0.62 18.79 20.43
N ARG A 57 -0.01 19.94 20.14
CA ARG A 57 0.56 21.25 20.47
C ARG A 57 0.72 21.43 21.98
N GLN A 58 -0.30 21.07 22.75
CA GLN A 58 -0.25 21.12 24.21
C GLN A 58 0.83 20.17 24.77
N MET A 59 0.93 18.96 24.23
CA MET A 59 1.99 18.00 24.60
C MET A 59 3.38 18.56 24.28
N ILE A 60 3.58 19.17 23.12
CA ILE A 60 4.86 19.78 22.73
C ILE A 60 5.21 20.95 23.66
N GLU A 61 4.26 21.81 24.00
CA GLU A 61 4.45 22.92 24.94
C GLU A 61 4.85 22.42 26.34
N GLU A 62 4.15 21.41 26.84
CA GLU A 62 4.44 20.79 28.13
C GLU A 62 5.83 20.13 28.16
N VAL A 63 6.17 19.35 27.12
CA VAL A 63 7.51 18.74 27.01
C VAL A 63 8.59 19.82 26.99
N LYS A 64 8.40 20.90 26.24
CA LYS A 64 9.36 22.02 26.20
C LYS A 64 9.50 22.71 27.56
N SER A 65 8.41 22.85 28.32
CA SER A 65 8.43 23.42 29.67
C SER A 65 9.26 22.57 30.63
N GLN A 66 9.11 21.25 30.56
CA GLN A 66 9.78 20.33 31.48
C GLN A 66 11.26 20.08 31.15
N VAL A 67 11.60 19.91 29.86
CA VAL A 67 12.94 19.42 29.45
C VAL A 67 13.67 20.38 28.50
N GLY A 68 13.08 21.54 28.21
CA GLY A 68 13.64 22.55 27.32
C GLY A 68 13.32 22.33 25.84
N ALA A 69 13.62 23.34 25.02
CA ALA A 69 13.25 23.39 23.60
C ALA A 69 13.87 22.27 22.74
N ASN A 70 15.00 21.71 23.19
CA ASN A 70 15.76 20.69 22.44
C ASN A 70 15.39 19.25 22.80
N GLY A 71 14.46 19.04 23.74
CA GLY A 71 14.10 17.69 24.17
C GLY A 71 15.23 16.96 24.91
N ARG A 72 15.13 15.63 24.98
CA ARG A 72 16.14 14.74 25.61
C ARG A 72 17.10 14.07 24.61
N GLY A 73 16.96 14.33 23.31
CA GLY A 73 17.69 13.59 22.28
C GLY A 73 17.27 12.11 22.20
N ASP A 74 18.14 11.26 21.68
CA ASP A 74 17.94 9.81 21.70
C ASP A 74 18.28 9.24 23.08
N VAL A 75 17.26 8.76 23.79
CA VAL A 75 17.39 8.18 25.13
C VAL A 75 17.43 6.66 24.99
N ASN A 76 18.41 6.02 25.64
CA ASN A 76 18.63 4.57 25.58
C ASN A 76 18.88 4.00 24.18
N ASN A 77 19.40 4.82 23.25
CA ASN A 77 19.70 4.43 21.87
C ASN A 77 18.48 3.83 21.13
N ALA A 78 17.28 4.34 21.43
CA ALA A 78 16.04 3.81 20.88
C ALA A 78 15.97 4.07 19.36
N VAL A 79 16.40 5.24 18.90
CA VAL A 79 16.42 5.58 17.47
C VAL A 79 17.37 4.66 16.72
N ASP A 80 18.60 4.49 17.23
CA ASP A 80 19.60 3.61 16.62
C ASP A 80 19.12 2.14 16.58
N ARG A 81 18.55 1.65 17.67
CA ARG A 81 18.00 0.28 17.74
C ARG A 81 16.88 0.05 16.72
N ILE A 82 15.96 1.00 16.58
CA ILE A 82 14.86 0.91 15.60
C ILE A 82 15.43 0.93 14.18
N SER A 83 16.42 1.80 13.91
CA SER A 83 17.08 1.87 12.62
C SER A 83 17.76 0.55 12.25
N GLN A 84 18.52 -0.04 13.18
CA GLN A 84 19.18 -1.33 12.98
C GLN A 84 18.17 -2.46 12.72
N LEU A 85 17.09 -2.54 13.51
CA LEU A 85 16.04 -3.54 13.30
C LEU A 85 15.39 -3.41 11.91
N LYS A 86 15.16 -2.19 11.45
CA LYS A 86 14.61 -1.92 10.12
C LYS A 86 15.61 -2.32 9.02
N GLU A 87 16.89 -2.00 9.18
CA GLU A 87 17.95 -2.36 8.23
C GLU A 87 18.13 -3.87 8.12
N GLU A 88 18.22 -4.58 9.25
CA GLU A 88 18.32 -6.04 9.29
C GLU A 88 17.11 -6.70 8.63
N TRP A 89 15.90 -6.22 8.92
CA TRP A 89 14.69 -6.71 8.28
C TRP A 89 14.69 -6.43 6.78
N LEU A 90 14.98 -5.20 6.32
CA LEU A 90 15.06 -4.89 4.89
C LEU A 90 16.14 -5.71 4.17
N GLY A 91 17.27 -5.99 4.83
CA GLY A 91 18.33 -6.84 4.30
C GLY A 91 17.86 -8.28 4.01
N GLN A 92 16.92 -8.82 4.80
CA GLN A 92 16.30 -10.12 4.54
C GLN A 92 15.44 -10.13 3.27
N TRP A 93 14.86 -8.97 2.92
CA TRP A 93 13.98 -8.81 1.74
C TRP A 93 14.72 -8.38 0.47
N GLU A 94 15.95 -7.89 0.57
CA GLU A 94 16.74 -7.42 -0.58
C GLU A 94 16.85 -8.42 -1.74
N PRO A 95 16.99 -9.75 -1.51
CA PRO A 95 16.97 -10.74 -2.59
C PRO A 95 15.65 -10.73 -3.40
N HIS A 96 14.51 -10.47 -2.76
CA HIS A 96 13.20 -10.40 -3.43
C HIS A 96 13.05 -9.13 -4.29
N PHE A 97 13.74 -8.05 -3.90
CA PHE A 97 13.74 -6.76 -4.63
C PHE A 97 14.71 -6.73 -5.81
N THR A 98 15.75 -7.55 -5.81
CA THR A 98 16.84 -7.49 -6.80
C THR A 98 16.89 -8.71 -7.73
N THR A 99 16.08 -9.73 -7.46
CA THR A 99 15.97 -10.91 -8.31
C THR A 99 15.62 -10.57 -9.76
N ASN A 100 16.16 -11.35 -10.69
CA ASN A 100 15.87 -11.31 -12.12
C ASN A 100 15.07 -12.56 -12.57
N GLU A 101 14.38 -13.21 -11.65
CA GLU A 101 13.50 -14.35 -11.95
C GLU A 101 12.40 -14.01 -12.98
N VAL A 102 12.03 -15.03 -13.75
CA VAL A 102 10.89 -15.04 -14.67
C VAL A 102 10.03 -16.27 -14.35
N PRO A 103 8.73 -16.12 -14.05
CA PRO A 103 7.95 -14.88 -13.97
C PRO A 103 8.44 -13.91 -12.88
N ILE A 104 8.12 -12.63 -13.03
CA ILE A 104 8.72 -11.53 -12.24
C ILE A 104 8.28 -11.60 -10.77
N SER A 105 9.20 -11.36 -9.83
CA SER A 105 8.84 -11.14 -8.43
C SER A 105 8.01 -9.86 -8.27
N PRO A 106 6.83 -9.88 -7.63
CA PRO A 106 6.04 -8.65 -7.39
C PRO A 106 6.80 -7.63 -6.53
N TYR A 107 7.72 -8.08 -5.67
CA TYR A 107 8.61 -7.21 -4.92
C TYR A 107 9.60 -6.47 -5.82
N ARG A 108 10.11 -7.11 -6.88
CA ARG A 108 10.94 -6.44 -7.88
C ARG A 108 10.17 -5.32 -8.58
N VAL A 109 8.87 -5.52 -8.87
CA VAL A 109 7.99 -4.48 -9.43
C VAL A 109 7.89 -3.28 -8.48
N LEU A 110 7.65 -3.54 -7.19
CA LEU A 110 7.55 -2.49 -6.18
C LEU A 110 8.84 -1.68 -6.04
N ARG A 111 10.01 -2.34 -6.06
CA ARG A 111 11.31 -1.67 -6.01
C ARG A 111 11.53 -0.74 -7.21
N GLU A 112 11.26 -1.24 -8.42
CA GLU A 112 11.39 -0.43 -9.65
C GLU A 112 10.42 0.76 -9.66
N LEU A 113 9.19 0.56 -9.16
CA LEU A 113 8.21 1.62 -9.02
C LEU A 113 8.69 2.71 -8.05
N GLN A 114 9.18 2.32 -6.88
CA GLN A 114 9.69 3.25 -5.86
C GLN A 114 10.90 4.06 -6.36
N LEU A 115 11.77 3.45 -7.17
CA LEU A 115 12.92 4.14 -7.78
C LEU A 115 12.53 5.11 -8.90
N ALA A 116 11.39 4.87 -9.56
CA ALA A 116 10.99 5.62 -10.75
C ALA A 116 10.13 6.86 -10.45
N VAL A 117 9.59 7.00 -9.24
CA VAL A 117 8.63 8.07 -8.90
C VAL A 117 9.16 9.00 -7.81
N ASP A 118 8.69 10.24 -7.85
CA ASP A 118 8.82 11.15 -6.72
C ASP A 118 7.78 10.78 -5.65
N VAL A 119 8.23 10.12 -4.58
CA VAL A 119 7.36 9.65 -3.48
C VAL A 119 6.64 10.82 -2.79
N ASP A 120 7.26 11.99 -2.68
CA ASP A 120 6.63 13.19 -2.08
C ASP A 120 5.43 13.66 -2.92
N ASN A 121 5.50 13.52 -4.25
CA ASN A 121 4.42 13.90 -5.16
C ASN A 121 3.47 12.74 -5.54
N THR A 122 3.64 11.56 -4.94
CA THR A 122 2.84 10.38 -5.30
C THR A 122 1.69 10.14 -4.32
N ILE A 123 0.51 9.84 -4.87
CA ILE A 123 -0.58 9.15 -4.19
C ILE A 123 -0.65 7.74 -4.75
N ILE A 124 -0.66 6.74 -3.89
CA ILE A 124 -0.76 5.36 -4.32
C ILE A 124 -1.79 4.59 -3.49
N THR A 125 -2.44 3.64 -4.12
CA THR A 125 -3.33 2.68 -3.46
C THR A 125 -3.05 1.29 -3.99
N HIS A 126 -3.55 0.30 -3.27
CA HIS A 126 -3.51 -1.10 -3.66
C HIS A 126 -4.94 -1.65 -3.78
N ASP A 127 -5.09 -2.78 -4.44
CA ASP A 127 -6.30 -3.59 -4.36
C ASP A 127 -6.21 -4.64 -3.24
N SER A 128 -7.29 -5.38 -3.01
CA SER A 128 -7.32 -6.48 -2.05
C SER A 128 -6.50 -7.70 -2.50
N GLY A 129 -6.13 -8.53 -1.53
CA GLY A 129 -5.35 -9.75 -1.76
C GLY A 129 -3.85 -9.47 -1.73
N TYR A 130 -3.09 -10.25 -2.49
CA TYR A 130 -1.63 -10.19 -2.49
C TYR A 130 -1.03 -8.84 -2.87
N PRO A 131 -1.60 -8.04 -3.80
CA PRO A 131 -1.13 -6.68 -4.03
C PRO A 131 -1.06 -5.85 -2.75
N ARG A 132 -2.04 -5.96 -1.84
CA ARG A 132 -1.99 -5.31 -0.52
C ARG A 132 -0.86 -5.85 0.34
N GLU A 133 -0.83 -7.17 0.55
CA GLU A 133 0.12 -7.81 1.47
C GLU A 133 1.58 -7.59 1.02
N GLN A 134 1.81 -7.52 -0.28
CA GLN A 134 3.13 -7.25 -0.87
C GLN A 134 3.48 -5.76 -0.87
N PHE A 135 2.49 -4.87 -0.84
CA PHE A 135 2.70 -3.43 -0.93
C PHE A 135 2.86 -2.75 0.44
N VAL A 136 1.94 -3.03 1.37
CA VAL A 136 1.80 -2.35 2.67
C VAL A 136 3.09 -2.30 3.48
N PRO A 137 3.89 -3.39 3.59
CA PRO A 137 5.08 -3.37 4.45
C PRO A 137 6.21 -2.50 3.91
N PHE A 138 6.24 -2.23 2.60
CA PHE A 138 7.44 -1.70 1.95
C PHE A 138 7.24 -0.30 1.35
N TRP A 139 6.02 0.08 0.98
CA TRP A 139 5.78 1.44 0.52
C TRP A 139 5.82 2.44 1.68
N GLN A 140 6.67 3.45 1.57
CA GLN A 140 6.88 4.45 2.63
C GLN A 140 6.42 5.83 2.14
N PRO A 141 5.14 6.20 2.35
CA PRO A 141 4.67 7.53 2.01
C PRO A 141 5.33 8.57 2.93
N THR A 142 5.79 9.66 2.35
CA THR A 142 6.51 10.75 3.06
C THR A 142 5.61 11.94 3.39
N LYS A 143 4.39 11.98 2.84
CA LYS A 143 3.39 13.03 3.06
C LYS A 143 2.03 12.42 3.45
N PRO A 144 1.24 13.09 4.29
CA PRO A 144 -0.16 12.74 4.50
C PRO A 144 -0.91 12.58 3.18
N HIS A 145 -1.81 11.60 3.11
CA HIS A 145 -2.56 11.24 1.90
C HIS A 145 -1.69 10.83 0.69
N GLY A 146 -0.38 10.60 0.84
CA GLY A 146 0.45 9.97 -0.18
C GLY A 146 0.20 8.47 -0.34
N TYR A 147 -0.57 7.88 0.58
CA TYR A 147 -1.01 6.49 0.53
C TYR A 147 -2.49 6.43 0.92
N LEU A 148 -3.33 5.89 0.04
CA LEU A 148 -4.74 5.61 0.30
C LEU A 148 -4.88 4.15 0.73
N GLY A 149 -4.50 3.91 1.98
CA GLY A 149 -4.60 2.60 2.60
C GLY A 149 -6.01 2.29 3.07
N TRP A 150 -6.47 1.09 2.72
CA TRP A 150 -7.75 0.54 3.15
C TRP A 150 -7.59 -0.94 3.44
N GLY A 151 -8.49 -1.49 4.25
CA GLY A 151 -8.29 -2.87 4.72
C GLY A 151 -9.35 -3.42 5.65
N LYS A 152 -10.32 -2.62 6.14
CA LYS A 152 -11.46 -3.18 6.91
C LYS A 152 -12.44 -4.00 6.07
N SER A 153 -12.14 -4.21 4.79
CA SER A 153 -12.92 -4.96 3.82
C SER A 153 -12.00 -5.49 2.72
N THR A 154 -12.50 -6.42 1.89
CA THR A 154 -11.69 -7.16 0.91
C THR A 154 -12.24 -7.15 -0.52
N GLN A 155 -12.95 -6.08 -0.92
CA GLN A 155 -13.58 -6.02 -2.25
C GLN A 155 -12.55 -5.94 -3.38
N LEU A 156 -12.65 -6.81 -4.37
CA LEU A 156 -11.81 -6.75 -5.56
C LEU A 156 -12.24 -5.60 -6.48
N GLY A 157 -11.26 -4.80 -6.94
CA GLY A 157 -11.45 -3.71 -7.90
C GLY A 157 -11.61 -2.33 -7.26
N TYR A 158 -11.69 -2.24 -5.93
CA TYR A 158 -11.93 -0.98 -5.23
C TYR A 158 -10.81 0.04 -5.42
N GLY A 159 -9.56 -0.42 -5.57
CA GLY A 159 -8.39 0.45 -5.74
C GLY A 159 -8.49 1.36 -6.97
N LEU A 160 -9.11 0.88 -8.06
CA LEU A 160 -9.25 1.66 -9.28
C LEU A 160 -10.12 2.90 -9.08
N GLY A 161 -11.30 2.73 -8.48
CA GLY A 161 -12.20 3.85 -8.18
C GLY A 161 -11.56 4.87 -7.22
N LEU A 162 -10.82 4.40 -6.22
CA LEU A 162 -10.06 5.27 -5.32
C LEU A 162 -9.02 6.10 -6.07
N ALA A 163 -8.26 5.47 -6.97
CA ALA A 163 -7.25 6.17 -7.78
C ALA A 163 -7.85 7.22 -8.71
N LEU A 164 -8.99 6.92 -9.36
CA LEU A 164 -9.70 7.90 -10.18
C LEU A 164 -10.13 9.12 -9.36
N GLY A 165 -10.75 8.89 -8.20
CA GLY A 165 -11.16 9.96 -7.28
C GLY A 165 -9.98 10.76 -6.74
N ALA A 166 -8.88 10.09 -6.40
CA ALA A 166 -7.66 10.73 -5.91
C ALA A 166 -7.05 11.65 -6.97
N LYS A 167 -7.03 11.23 -8.24
CA LYS A 167 -6.52 12.06 -9.34
C LYS A 167 -7.40 13.27 -9.59
N LEU A 168 -8.73 13.15 -9.45
CA LEU A 168 -9.64 14.28 -9.54
C LEU A 168 -9.46 15.27 -8.38
N ALA A 169 -9.19 14.77 -7.17
CA ALA A 169 -8.98 15.59 -5.99
C ALA A 169 -7.59 16.27 -5.94
N ALA A 170 -6.58 15.67 -6.59
CA ALA A 170 -5.21 16.15 -6.64
C ALA A 170 -4.63 16.00 -8.07
N PRO A 171 -5.11 16.80 -9.04
CA PRO A 171 -4.77 16.64 -10.46
C PRO A 171 -3.27 16.79 -10.75
N GLU A 172 -2.54 17.53 -9.93
CA GLU A 172 -1.10 17.76 -10.04
C GLU A 172 -0.24 16.58 -9.55
N ARG A 173 -0.80 15.68 -8.75
CA ARG A 173 -0.05 14.56 -8.15
C ARG A 173 -0.01 13.36 -9.09
N GLN A 174 1.07 12.58 -9.00
CA GLN A 174 1.14 11.27 -9.64
C GLN A 174 0.22 10.32 -8.86
N VAL A 175 -0.71 9.66 -9.54
CA VAL A 175 -1.62 8.71 -8.88
C VAL A 175 -1.41 7.31 -9.44
N ILE A 176 -1.18 6.36 -8.55
CA ILE A 176 -0.87 4.96 -8.90
C ILE A 176 -1.87 4.01 -8.22
N ASN A 177 -2.36 3.05 -8.98
CA ASN A 177 -3.15 1.94 -8.50
C ASN A 177 -2.39 0.63 -8.73
N VAL A 178 -2.17 -0.16 -7.68
CA VAL A 178 -1.56 -1.50 -7.79
C VAL A 178 -2.63 -2.55 -7.54
N MET A 179 -2.95 -3.37 -8.53
CA MET A 179 -4.01 -4.38 -8.42
C MET A 179 -3.57 -5.74 -8.97
N GLY A 180 -4.32 -6.78 -8.63
CA GLY A 180 -4.16 -8.11 -9.21
C GLY A 180 -5.00 -8.28 -10.47
N ASP A 181 -4.69 -9.27 -11.27
CA ASP A 181 -5.49 -9.73 -12.41
C ASP A 181 -6.95 -10.04 -12.05
N ALA A 182 -7.20 -10.67 -10.90
CA ALA A 182 -8.56 -10.95 -10.42
C ALA A 182 -9.38 -9.65 -10.23
N ALA A 183 -8.76 -8.65 -9.60
CA ALA A 183 -9.37 -7.34 -9.40
C ALA A 183 -9.58 -6.59 -10.72
N PHE A 184 -8.64 -6.72 -11.65
CA PHE A 184 -8.79 -6.19 -13.00
C PHE A 184 -10.00 -6.82 -13.71
N GLY A 185 -10.20 -8.13 -13.60
CA GLY A 185 -11.36 -8.80 -14.18
C GLY A 185 -12.71 -8.30 -13.66
N MET A 186 -12.76 -7.72 -12.46
CA MET A 186 -13.99 -7.22 -11.83
C MET A 186 -14.28 -5.75 -12.15
N ALA A 187 -13.25 -4.89 -12.18
CA ALA A 187 -13.43 -3.44 -12.30
C ALA A 187 -12.61 -2.78 -13.42
N GLY A 188 -11.75 -3.52 -14.12
CA GLY A 188 -10.78 -2.99 -15.08
C GLY A 188 -11.40 -2.22 -16.26
N LEU A 189 -12.69 -2.43 -16.55
CA LEU A 189 -13.41 -1.66 -17.57
C LEU A 189 -13.56 -0.18 -17.21
N ASP A 190 -13.42 0.20 -15.94
CA ASP A 190 -13.41 1.63 -15.53
C ASP A 190 -12.19 2.39 -16.09
N LEU A 191 -11.20 1.70 -16.67
CA LEU A 191 -10.17 2.33 -17.49
C LEU A 191 -10.74 3.06 -18.72
N GLU A 192 -11.89 2.63 -19.26
CA GLU A 192 -12.63 3.39 -20.26
C GLU A 192 -12.99 4.77 -19.74
N THR A 193 -13.48 4.84 -18.49
CA THR A 193 -13.83 6.11 -17.86
C THR A 193 -12.60 6.97 -17.68
N ALA A 194 -11.47 6.39 -17.26
CA ALA A 194 -10.20 7.10 -17.18
C ALA A 194 -9.80 7.71 -18.52
N SER A 195 -9.93 6.96 -19.63
CA SER A 195 -9.61 7.42 -20.97
C SER A 195 -10.55 8.53 -21.44
N ARG A 196 -11.86 8.25 -21.44
CA ARG A 196 -12.89 9.18 -21.91
C ARG A 196 -12.92 10.49 -21.12
N ALA A 197 -12.65 10.44 -19.82
CA ALA A 197 -12.64 11.63 -18.96
C ALA A 197 -11.25 12.29 -18.80
N GLY A 198 -10.20 11.75 -19.42
CA GLY A 198 -8.84 12.29 -19.30
C GLY A 198 -8.26 12.22 -17.88
N ILE A 199 -8.62 11.19 -17.11
CA ILE A 199 -8.15 11.01 -15.73
C ILE A 199 -6.83 10.23 -15.77
N ALA A 200 -5.73 10.98 -15.77
CA ALA A 200 -4.38 10.42 -15.88
C ALA A 200 -3.93 9.70 -14.59
N ILE A 201 -4.27 8.41 -14.48
CA ILE A 201 -3.75 7.48 -13.46
C ILE A 201 -2.79 6.47 -14.09
N LEU A 202 -1.87 5.93 -13.29
CA LEU A 202 -1.06 4.76 -13.65
C LEU A 202 -1.58 3.52 -12.92
N THR A 203 -2.03 2.52 -13.66
CA THR A 203 -2.43 1.23 -13.07
C THR A 203 -1.35 0.18 -13.33
N ILE A 204 -0.88 -0.48 -12.26
CA ILE A 204 0.01 -1.64 -12.32
C ILE A 204 -0.84 -2.87 -12.02
N VAL A 205 -0.91 -3.81 -12.96
CA VAL A 205 -1.55 -5.11 -12.77
C VAL A 205 -0.48 -6.15 -12.51
N LEU A 206 -0.45 -6.72 -11.30
CA LEU A 206 0.35 -7.88 -10.95
C LEU A 206 -0.41 -9.13 -11.43
N ASN A 207 -0.06 -9.62 -12.61
CA ASN A 207 -0.74 -10.74 -13.26
C ASN A 207 0.04 -12.03 -12.98
N ASN A 208 -0.38 -12.77 -11.95
CA ASN A 208 0.13 -14.10 -11.62
C ASN A 208 -0.76 -15.24 -12.17
N GLY A 209 -1.89 -14.90 -12.80
CA GLY A 209 -2.82 -15.87 -13.37
C GLY A 209 -3.66 -16.61 -12.33
N VAL A 210 -3.75 -16.14 -11.08
CA VAL A 210 -4.42 -16.89 -10.02
C VAL A 210 -4.96 -16.03 -8.88
N MET A 211 -6.19 -16.33 -8.45
CA MET A 211 -6.69 -15.97 -7.12
C MET A 211 -6.04 -16.88 -6.07
N THR A 212 -4.84 -16.49 -5.61
CA THR A 212 -4.02 -17.24 -4.64
C THR A 212 -4.83 -17.69 -3.42
N HIS A 213 -4.64 -18.95 -3.00
CA HIS A 213 -5.37 -19.69 -1.94
C HIS A 213 -6.87 -19.96 -2.16
N TYR A 214 -7.53 -19.42 -3.18
CA TYR A 214 -8.97 -19.68 -3.35
C TYR A 214 -9.31 -21.12 -3.71
N HIS A 215 -8.34 -21.89 -4.22
CA HIS A 215 -8.49 -23.32 -4.45
C HIS A 215 -8.76 -24.11 -3.16
N GLU A 216 -8.25 -23.66 -2.02
CA GLU A 216 -8.49 -24.28 -0.71
C GLU A 216 -9.91 -24.01 -0.21
N HIS A 217 -10.48 -22.86 -0.57
CA HIS A 217 -11.82 -22.43 -0.16
C HIS A 217 -12.92 -22.88 -1.14
N MET A 218 -12.57 -23.17 -2.40
CA MET A 218 -13.51 -23.54 -3.46
C MET A 218 -13.04 -24.77 -4.25
N PRO A 219 -12.65 -25.89 -3.60
CA PRO A 219 -11.93 -26.99 -4.25
C PRO A 219 -12.72 -27.63 -5.40
N TYR A 220 -14.02 -27.84 -5.21
CA TYR A 220 -14.88 -28.40 -6.25
C TYR A 220 -14.93 -27.49 -7.49
N ALA A 221 -15.06 -26.17 -7.29
CA ALA A 221 -15.16 -25.24 -8.41
C ALA A 221 -13.83 -25.03 -9.12
N THR A 222 -12.73 -25.05 -8.38
CA THR A 222 -11.38 -25.10 -8.94
C THR A 222 -11.19 -26.33 -9.82
N GLU A 223 -11.52 -27.52 -9.32
CA GLU A 223 -11.35 -28.78 -10.06
C GLU A 223 -12.18 -28.80 -11.36
N HIS A 224 -13.43 -28.31 -11.32
CA HIS A 224 -14.36 -28.47 -12.44
C HIS A 224 -14.36 -27.31 -13.44
N TRP A 225 -13.99 -26.10 -13.01
CA TRP A 225 -14.08 -24.89 -13.83
C TRP A 225 -12.84 -24.01 -13.80
N ASN A 226 -11.77 -24.44 -13.14
CA ASN A 226 -10.57 -23.64 -12.95
C ASN A 226 -10.88 -22.26 -12.34
N LEU A 227 -11.86 -22.19 -11.41
CA LEU A 227 -12.43 -20.93 -10.91
C LEU A 227 -11.39 -19.92 -10.43
N ASN A 228 -10.31 -20.38 -9.80
CA ASN A 228 -9.24 -19.53 -9.29
C ASN A 228 -8.13 -19.26 -10.30
N GLN A 229 -8.09 -19.95 -11.45
CA GLN A 229 -7.09 -19.73 -12.49
C GLN A 229 -7.60 -18.67 -13.46
N LEU A 230 -6.77 -17.67 -13.71
CA LEU A 230 -7.09 -16.51 -14.51
C LEU A 230 -6.20 -16.47 -15.75
N GLY A 231 -6.68 -15.78 -16.77
CA GLY A 231 -5.94 -15.60 -18.01
C GLY A 231 -6.33 -14.29 -18.68
N GLY A 232 -5.77 -14.06 -19.86
CA GLY A 232 -6.06 -12.88 -20.66
C GLY A 232 -4.83 -12.05 -20.99
N ASN A 233 -5.11 -10.94 -21.68
CA ASN A 233 -4.14 -9.92 -22.02
C ASN A 233 -4.77 -8.58 -21.65
N TYR A 234 -4.54 -8.14 -20.42
CA TYR A 234 -5.16 -6.92 -19.91
C TYR A 234 -4.54 -5.67 -20.52
N SER A 235 -3.31 -5.76 -21.02
CA SER A 235 -2.73 -4.69 -21.84
C SER A 235 -3.53 -4.46 -23.12
N ALA A 236 -3.88 -5.54 -23.85
CA ALA A 236 -4.70 -5.44 -25.06
C ALA A 236 -6.12 -4.93 -24.75
N VAL A 237 -6.70 -5.32 -23.61
CA VAL A 237 -7.98 -4.78 -23.15
C VAL A 237 -7.85 -3.27 -22.91
N ALA A 238 -6.84 -2.83 -22.16
CA ALA A 238 -6.60 -1.42 -21.87
C ALA A 238 -6.38 -0.59 -23.14
N GLU A 239 -5.61 -1.10 -24.12
CA GLU A 239 -5.47 -0.48 -25.45
C GLU A 239 -6.81 -0.32 -26.16
N GLY A 240 -7.65 -1.37 -26.13
CA GLY A 240 -9.01 -1.34 -26.68
C GLY A 240 -9.93 -0.31 -26.01
N LEU A 241 -9.64 0.06 -24.75
CA LEU A 241 -10.34 1.10 -24.00
C LEU A 241 -9.71 2.50 -24.16
N GLY A 242 -8.71 2.64 -25.05
CA GLY A 242 -8.04 3.92 -25.30
C GLY A 242 -7.05 4.32 -24.19
N VAL A 243 -6.54 3.36 -23.42
CA VAL A 243 -5.49 3.57 -22.41
C VAL A 243 -4.15 3.12 -22.97
N PHE A 244 -3.08 3.89 -22.73
CA PHE A 244 -1.74 3.40 -23.05
C PHE A 244 -1.47 2.15 -22.23
N ALA A 245 -1.05 1.05 -22.86
CA ALA A 245 -0.73 -0.16 -22.13
C ALA A 245 0.62 -0.73 -22.56
N GLN A 246 1.28 -1.40 -21.62
CA GLN A 246 2.45 -2.20 -21.92
C GLN A 246 2.42 -3.49 -21.09
N ARG A 247 2.54 -4.63 -21.77
CA ARG A 247 2.78 -5.92 -21.13
C ARG A 247 4.27 -6.10 -20.86
N VAL A 248 4.61 -6.48 -19.63
CA VAL A 248 5.97 -6.70 -19.16
C VAL A 248 6.12 -8.15 -18.74
N GLN A 249 7.09 -8.85 -19.33
CA GLN A 249 7.32 -10.28 -19.13
C GLN A 249 8.69 -10.58 -18.49
N THR A 250 9.65 -9.67 -18.62
CA THR A 250 11.00 -9.84 -18.06
C THR A 250 11.42 -8.64 -17.20
N PRO A 251 12.26 -8.83 -16.16
CA PRO A 251 12.65 -7.76 -15.24
C PRO A 251 13.31 -6.54 -15.90
N ASP A 252 14.09 -6.73 -16.97
CA ASP A 252 14.75 -5.66 -17.72
C ASP A 252 13.77 -4.70 -18.41
N GLN A 253 12.53 -5.14 -18.63
CA GLN A 253 11.47 -4.31 -19.22
C GLN A 253 10.77 -3.41 -18.20
N LEU A 254 10.89 -3.68 -16.89
CA LEU A 254 10.16 -2.95 -15.83
C LEU A 254 10.48 -1.46 -15.83
N ALA A 255 11.75 -1.11 -15.62
CA ALA A 255 12.15 0.30 -15.49
C ALA A 255 11.82 1.11 -16.75
N PRO A 256 12.09 0.62 -17.99
CA PRO A 256 11.64 1.29 -19.21
C PRO A 256 10.11 1.42 -19.32
N ALA A 257 9.34 0.40 -18.96
CA ALA A 257 7.87 0.44 -19.02
C ALA A 257 7.30 1.47 -18.05
N ILE A 258 7.77 1.47 -16.79
CA ILE A 258 7.35 2.40 -15.75
C ILE A 258 7.63 3.84 -16.17
N ARG A 259 8.84 4.13 -16.68
CA ARG A 259 9.19 5.48 -17.18
C ARG A 259 8.29 5.93 -18.33
N LYS A 260 8.00 5.05 -19.30
CA LYS A 260 7.09 5.37 -20.41
C LYS A 260 5.67 5.66 -19.91
N ALA A 261 5.15 4.83 -19.01
CA ALA A 261 3.82 5.01 -18.46
C ALA A 261 3.69 6.31 -17.65
N ILE A 262 4.70 6.66 -16.85
CA ILE A 262 4.76 7.95 -16.14
C ILE A 262 4.76 9.12 -17.15
N ALA A 263 5.60 9.06 -18.20
CA ALA A 263 5.63 10.10 -19.23
C ALA A 263 4.26 10.25 -19.92
N THR A 264 3.58 9.15 -20.24
CA THR A 264 2.22 9.19 -20.78
C THR A 264 1.22 9.83 -19.81
N ASN A 265 1.36 9.57 -18.51
CA ASN A 265 0.54 10.19 -17.48
C ASN A 265 0.75 11.70 -17.38
N GLN A 266 1.98 12.16 -17.56
CA GLN A 266 2.33 13.59 -17.62
C GLN A 266 1.74 14.28 -18.85
N GLU A 267 1.44 13.55 -19.94
CA GLU A 267 0.67 14.04 -21.08
C GLU A 267 -0.85 14.09 -20.85
N GLY A 268 -1.32 13.75 -19.65
CA GLY A 268 -2.75 13.76 -19.30
C GLY A 268 -3.50 12.49 -19.76
N LYS A 269 -2.80 11.42 -20.11
CA LYS A 269 -3.41 10.15 -20.54
C LYS A 269 -3.26 9.07 -19.46
N PRO A 270 -4.30 8.26 -19.20
CA PRO A 270 -4.14 7.09 -18.32
C PRO A 270 -3.16 6.08 -18.94
N ALA A 271 -2.50 5.33 -18.07
CA ALA A 271 -1.55 4.29 -18.45
C ALA A 271 -1.76 3.01 -17.63
N LEU A 272 -1.53 1.86 -18.25
CA LEU A 272 -1.53 0.55 -17.61
C LEU A 272 -0.22 -0.19 -17.91
N ILE A 273 0.35 -0.82 -16.88
CA ILE A 273 1.41 -1.81 -17.04
C ILE A 273 0.89 -3.13 -16.50
N GLU A 274 0.78 -4.13 -17.37
CA GLU A 274 0.50 -5.50 -16.98
C GLU A 274 1.84 -6.23 -16.79
N VAL A 275 2.15 -6.61 -15.56
CA VAL A 275 3.39 -7.31 -15.23
C VAL A 275 3.07 -8.78 -15.01
N MET A 276 3.71 -9.65 -15.79
CA MET A 276 3.61 -11.10 -15.59
C MET A 276 4.47 -11.50 -14.39
N THR A 277 3.80 -11.70 -13.25
CA THR A 277 4.45 -12.02 -11.98
C THR A 277 4.35 -13.50 -11.65
N LYS A 278 5.23 -14.00 -10.79
CA LYS A 278 5.05 -15.32 -10.17
C LYS A 278 3.95 -15.25 -9.12
N GLU A 279 3.35 -16.39 -8.82
CA GLU A 279 2.62 -16.55 -7.55
C GLU A 279 3.65 -16.49 -6.41
N GLU A 280 3.55 -15.45 -5.58
CA GLU A 280 4.50 -15.19 -4.49
C GLU A 280 3.76 -15.28 -3.17
N GLU A 281 3.93 -16.41 -2.49
CA GLU A 281 3.32 -16.68 -1.19
C GLU A 281 4.09 -16.08 -0.02
N THR A 282 5.36 -15.70 -0.23
CA THR A 282 6.18 -15.08 0.81
C THR A 282 5.67 -13.67 1.04
N VAL A 283 5.12 -13.41 2.23
CA VAL A 283 4.62 -12.08 2.65
C VAL A 283 5.29 -11.65 3.95
N SER A 284 5.48 -10.35 4.16
CA SER A 284 5.99 -9.85 5.43
C SER A 284 4.93 -10.03 6.51
N ARG A 285 5.26 -10.84 7.52
CA ARG A 285 4.36 -11.18 8.63
C ARG A 285 4.72 -10.43 9.91
N PHE A 286 5.11 -9.16 9.84
CA PHE A 286 5.42 -8.35 11.02
C PHE A 286 5.12 -6.88 10.74
#